data_AF-A0A3S4UM19-F1
#
_entry.id   AF-A0A3S4UM19-F1
#
_cell.length_a   1.000
_cell.length_b   1.000
_cell.length_c   1.000
_cell.angle_alpha   90.00
_cell.angle_beta   90.00
_cell.angle_gamma   90.00
#
_symmetry.space_group_name_H-M   'P 1'
#
loop_
_entity.id
_entity.type
_entity.pdbx_description
1 polymer ?
#
loop_
_entity_poly.entity_id
_entity_poly.type
_entity_poly.pdbx_seq_one_letter_code
_entity_poly.pdbx_strand_id
1 'polypeptide(L)'
;MLLKRFPTSTECRLYVDARVGRIVQEYYESAGEAERKLQRHLNAKKSTRYPARRTSMIVNEMELEKFTFVRERFEEMLADVESYSERDWQVEVARLFCLMFPRYVCVLEGVKIKERFSRPGKEVRREVDMVLVDSAGTIDILEIKKPFSDCLVSRGRYRDNYIPKRELAGAVVQCEKYLFYLNCGGVSTEEAIQKRLDKELANAPRVKIVNPKAYILAGRDDNLTDEQRFDFEFTRRGGSGIMDIITYDDLMRRLYTMTEALRKQIGDA
;
A
#
# COMPACT_ATOMS: atom_id res chain seq x y z
N MET A 1 -33.61 18.48 -30.11
CA MET A 1 -32.93 17.82 -28.97
C MET A 1 -32.03 18.75 -28.13
N LEU A 2 -32.04 20.08 -28.35
CA LEU A 2 -31.30 21.06 -27.53
C LEU A 2 -32.12 21.60 -26.33
N LEU A 3 -33.41 21.88 -26.54
CA LEU A 3 -34.33 22.45 -25.54
C LEU A 3 -34.44 21.62 -24.24
N LYS A 4 -34.31 20.30 -24.32
CA LYS A 4 -34.33 19.39 -23.16
C LYS A 4 -33.08 19.50 -22.27
N ARG A 5 -32.03 20.19 -22.73
CA ARG A 5 -30.79 20.44 -21.97
C ARG A 5 -30.81 21.80 -21.28
N PHE A 6 -31.77 22.67 -21.58
CA PHE A 6 -31.86 23.97 -20.92
C PHE A 6 -32.26 23.82 -19.45
N PRO A 7 -31.77 24.72 -18.58
CA PRO A 7 -32.21 24.78 -17.19
C PRO A 7 -33.72 25.03 -17.12
N THR A 8 -34.36 24.40 -16.14
CA THR A 8 -35.74 24.75 -15.80
C THR A 8 -35.76 26.08 -15.03
N SER A 9 -36.91 26.74 -14.97
CA SER A 9 -37.09 27.94 -14.12
C SER A 9 -36.69 27.67 -12.66
N THR A 10 -36.99 26.47 -12.15
CA THR A 10 -36.56 26.00 -10.82
C THR A 10 -35.04 25.91 -10.71
N GLU A 11 -34.37 25.39 -11.73
CA GLU A 11 -32.91 25.25 -11.78
C GLU A 11 -32.22 26.62 -11.84
N CYS A 12 -32.75 27.56 -12.64
CA CYS A 12 -32.29 28.94 -12.68
C CYS A 12 -32.41 29.61 -11.29
N ARG A 13 -33.54 29.46 -10.62
CA ARG A 13 -33.75 30.03 -9.27
C ARG A 13 -32.75 29.46 -8.27
N LEU A 14 -32.60 28.13 -8.23
CA LEU A 14 -31.63 27.47 -7.36
C LEU A 14 -30.19 27.88 -7.67
N TYR A 15 -29.85 28.14 -8.94
CA TYR A 15 -28.54 28.63 -9.34
C TYR A 15 -28.28 30.05 -8.83
N VAL A 16 -29.25 30.94 -8.95
CA VAL A 16 -29.17 32.30 -8.43
C VAL A 16 -29.03 32.26 -6.91
N ASP A 17 -29.86 31.49 -6.22
CA ASP A 17 -29.82 31.35 -4.76
C ASP A 17 -28.47 30.79 -4.29
N ALA A 18 -27.91 29.80 -4.97
CA ALA A 18 -26.59 29.25 -4.65
C ALA A 18 -25.46 30.25 -4.93
N ARG A 19 -25.57 31.05 -5.99
CA ARG A 19 -24.57 32.09 -6.32
C ARG A 19 -24.56 33.19 -5.27
N VAL A 20 -25.74 33.66 -4.84
CA VAL A 20 -25.88 34.63 -3.75
C VAL A 20 -25.40 34.01 -2.44
N GLY A 21 -25.81 32.77 -2.15
CA GLY A 21 -25.39 32.03 -0.97
C GLY A 21 -23.87 31.96 -0.83
N ARG A 22 -23.15 31.66 -1.91
CA ARG A 22 -21.67 31.61 -1.90
C ARG A 22 -21.02 32.95 -1.57
N ILE A 23 -21.59 34.06 -2.03
CA ILE A 23 -21.08 35.41 -1.75
C ILE A 23 -21.31 35.77 -0.28
N VAL A 24 -22.47 35.40 0.27
CA VAL A 24 -22.87 35.76 1.63
C VAL A 24 -22.35 34.77 2.69
N GLN A 25 -21.90 33.58 2.28
CA GLN A 25 -21.38 32.53 3.17
C GLN A 25 -20.11 32.94 3.94
N GLU A 26 -19.34 33.89 3.40
CA GLU A 26 -18.21 34.50 4.14
C GLU A 26 -18.66 35.33 5.35
N TYR A 27 -19.95 35.72 5.40
CA TYR A 27 -20.52 36.60 6.42
C TYR A 27 -21.60 35.91 7.27
N TYR A 28 -22.24 34.85 6.76
CA TYR A 28 -23.28 34.09 7.46
C TYR A 28 -23.14 32.58 7.19
N GLU A 29 -22.86 31.80 8.24
CA GLU A 29 -22.59 30.35 8.15
C GLU A 29 -23.76 29.54 7.56
N SER A 30 -25.00 29.99 7.71
CA SER A 30 -26.20 29.29 7.20
C SER A 30 -26.41 29.42 5.69
N ALA A 31 -25.67 30.31 5.00
CA ALA A 31 -25.87 30.60 3.58
C ALA A 31 -25.48 29.42 2.65
N GLY A 32 -24.68 28.45 3.14
CA GLY A 32 -24.31 27.23 2.40
C GLY A 32 -25.48 26.26 2.15
N GLU A 33 -26.68 26.51 2.68
CA GLU A 33 -27.86 25.69 2.41
C GLU A 33 -28.37 25.83 0.96
N ALA A 34 -28.24 27.00 0.35
CA ALA A 34 -28.68 27.26 -1.01
C ALA A 34 -27.89 26.43 -2.04
N GLU A 35 -26.58 26.29 -1.83
CA GLU A 35 -25.71 25.46 -2.67
C GLU A 35 -26.07 23.97 -2.54
N ARG A 36 -26.34 23.48 -1.32
CA ARG A 36 -26.82 22.10 -1.10
C ARG A 36 -28.16 21.84 -1.80
N LYS A 37 -29.09 22.81 -1.81
CA LYS A 37 -30.38 22.69 -2.50
C LYS A 37 -30.22 22.57 -4.01
N LEU A 38 -29.36 23.40 -4.62
CA LEU A 38 -29.03 23.29 -6.05
C LEU A 38 -28.41 21.91 -6.37
N GLN A 39 -27.42 21.48 -5.57
CA GLN A 39 -26.74 20.21 -5.81
C GLN A 39 -27.71 19.01 -5.74
N ARG A 40 -28.64 19.00 -4.78
CA ARG A 40 -29.69 17.97 -4.69
C ARG A 40 -30.57 17.94 -5.94
N HIS A 41 -30.98 19.10 -6.44
CA HIS A 41 -31.80 19.21 -7.66
C HIS A 41 -31.06 18.68 -8.89
N LEU A 42 -29.79 19.05 -9.06
CA LEU A 42 -28.95 18.58 -10.16
C LEU A 42 -28.70 17.06 -10.08
N ASN A 43 -28.49 16.52 -8.88
CA ASN A 43 -28.29 15.09 -8.66
C ASN A 43 -29.56 14.28 -8.96
N ALA A 44 -30.74 14.74 -8.53
CA ALA A 44 -32.01 14.10 -8.84
C ALA A 44 -32.27 14.02 -10.36
N LYS A 45 -31.88 15.06 -11.12
CA LYS A 45 -31.97 15.10 -12.58
C LYS A 45 -30.98 14.15 -13.28
N LYS A 46 -29.82 13.87 -12.67
CA LYS A 46 -28.79 12.94 -13.18
C LYS A 46 -29.03 11.48 -12.79
N SER A 47 -29.75 11.23 -11.69
CA SER A 47 -29.95 9.90 -11.09
C SER A 47 -30.68 8.90 -12.00
N THR A 48 -31.36 9.35 -13.05
CA THR A 48 -32.20 8.49 -13.90
C THR A 48 -31.44 7.80 -15.05
N ARG A 49 -30.11 7.93 -15.13
CA ARG A 49 -29.35 7.62 -16.37
C ARG A 49 -28.07 6.78 -16.25
N TYR A 50 -27.81 6.07 -15.15
CA TYR A 50 -26.55 5.33 -15.03
C TYR A 50 -26.71 3.80 -15.09
N PRO A 51 -26.05 3.11 -16.05
CA PRO A 51 -25.85 1.66 -16.04
C PRO A 51 -24.70 1.23 -15.09
N ALA A 52 -24.30 2.09 -14.15
CA ALA A 52 -23.12 1.92 -13.28
C ALA A 52 -23.13 0.61 -12.47
N ARG A 53 -24.31 0.05 -12.18
CA ARG A 53 -24.45 -1.14 -11.33
C ARG A 53 -23.88 -2.41 -11.97
N ARG A 54 -23.98 -2.58 -13.31
CA ARG A 54 -23.43 -3.77 -14.01
C ARG A 54 -21.91 -3.73 -14.13
N THR A 55 -21.34 -2.58 -14.51
CA THR A 55 -19.88 -2.42 -14.59
C THR A 55 -19.23 -2.60 -13.22
N SER A 56 -19.89 -2.17 -12.14
CA SER A 56 -19.42 -2.40 -10.77
C SER A 56 -19.39 -3.88 -10.38
N MET A 57 -20.35 -4.70 -10.84
CA MET A 57 -20.37 -6.14 -10.51
C MET A 57 -19.20 -6.88 -11.18
N ILE A 58 -18.99 -6.69 -12.48
CA ILE A 58 -17.89 -7.35 -13.22
C ILE A 58 -16.53 -7.01 -12.60
N VAL A 59 -16.32 -5.72 -12.26
CA VAL A 59 -15.07 -5.29 -11.62
C VAL A 59 -14.91 -5.93 -10.24
N ASN A 60 -15.98 -6.02 -9.45
CA ASN A 60 -15.94 -6.65 -8.14
C ASN A 60 -15.66 -8.16 -8.22
N GLU A 61 -16.24 -8.85 -9.21
CA GLU A 61 -15.97 -10.27 -9.48
C GLU A 61 -14.50 -10.49 -9.82
N MET A 62 -13.93 -9.68 -10.73
CA MET A 62 -12.51 -9.75 -11.08
C MET A 62 -11.59 -9.46 -9.89
N GLU A 63 -11.94 -8.46 -9.06
CA GLU A 63 -11.18 -8.16 -7.84
C GLU A 63 -11.27 -9.30 -6.83
N LEU A 64 -12.46 -9.92 -6.67
CA LEU A 64 -12.64 -11.07 -5.79
C LEU A 64 -11.79 -12.26 -6.26
N GLU A 65 -11.80 -12.57 -7.55
CA GLU A 65 -10.95 -13.62 -8.14
C GLU A 65 -9.47 -13.33 -7.88
N LYS A 66 -9.02 -12.10 -8.13
CA LYS A 66 -7.63 -11.68 -7.88
C LYS A 66 -7.23 -11.88 -6.41
N PHE A 67 -8.03 -11.40 -5.46
CA PHE A 67 -7.69 -11.54 -4.03
C PHE A 67 -7.82 -12.98 -3.53
N THR A 68 -8.74 -13.76 -4.10
CA THR A 68 -8.86 -15.20 -3.81
C THR A 68 -7.61 -15.94 -4.28
N PHE A 69 -7.17 -15.70 -5.52
CA PHE A 69 -5.92 -16.26 -6.04
C PHE A 69 -4.71 -15.90 -5.16
N VAL A 70 -4.58 -14.63 -4.77
CA VAL A 70 -3.46 -14.21 -3.92
C VAL A 70 -3.51 -14.92 -2.56
N ARG A 71 -4.68 -15.01 -1.95
CA ARG A 71 -4.87 -15.71 -0.67
C ARG A 71 -4.51 -17.19 -0.77
N GLU A 72 -5.05 -17.89 -1.76
CA GLU A 72 -4.80 -19.33 -1.98
C GLU A 72 -3.30 -19.61 -2.20
N ARG A 73 -2.61 -18.72 -2.93
CA ARG A 73 -1.18 -18.85 -3.16
C ARG A 73 -0.37 -18.68 -1.87
N PHE A 74 -0.73 -17.73 -1.02
CA PHE A 74 -0.12 -17.60 0.31
C PHE A 74 -0.42 -18.83 1.20
N GLU A 75 -1.64 -19.36 1.18
CA GLU A 75 -2.01 -20.56 1.93
C GLU A 75 -1.17 -21.77 1.51
N GLU A 76 -0.99 -21.97 0.20
CA GLU A 76 -0.16 -23.04 -0.35
C GLU A 76 1.30 -22.90 0.11
N MET A 77 1.90 -21.72 -0.04
CA MET A 77 3.28 -21.49 0.37
C MET A 77 3.48 -21.62 1.89
N LEU A 78 2.51 -21.20 2.68
CA LEU A 78 2.55 -21.31 4.14
C LEU A 78 2.28 -22.73 4.65
N ALA A 79 1.62 -23.58 3.86
CA ALA A 79 1.38 -24.98 4.19
C ALA A 79 2.65 -25.83 4.05
N ASP A 80 3.56 -25.45 3.14
CA ASP A 80 4.82 -26.14 2.91
C ASP A 80 6.00 -25.17 2.85
N VAL A 81 6.24 -24.47 3.97
CA VAL A 81 7.28 -23.44 4.08
C VAL A 81 8.68 -23.96 3.70
N GLU A 82 8.96 -25.22 3.97
CA GLU A 82 10.29 -25.81 3.77
C GLU A 82 10.60 -26.17 2.32
N SER A 83 9.59 -26.38 1.46
CA SER A 83 9.83 -26.65 0.04
C SER A 83 10.25 -25.42 -0.76
N TYR A 84 10.08 -24.22 -0.20
CA TYR A 84 10.47 -22.95 -0.81
C TYR A 84 11.76 -22.40 -0.18
N SER A 85 12.70 -21.97 -1.02
CA SER A 85 13.88 -21.23 -0.59
C SER A 85 13.52 -19.78 -0.24
N GLU A 86 14.39 -19.07 0.49
CA GLU A 86 14.25 -17.63 0.74
C GLU A 86 14.03 -16.85 -0.57
N ARG A 87 14.72 -17.24 -1.63
CA ARG A 87 14.59 -16.62 -2.95
C ARG A 87 13.21 -16.86 -3.56
N ASP A 88 12.66 -18.07 -3.42
CA ASP A 88 11.32 -18.39 -3.93
C ASP A 88 10.26 -17.58 -3.20
N TRP A 89 10.40 -17.45 -1.87
CA TRP A 89 9.60 -16.54 -1.06
C TRP A 89 9.70 -15.11 -1.55
N GLN A 90 10.93 -14.62 -1.75
CA GLN A 90 11.17 -13.27 -2.22
C GLN A 90 10.48 -12.99 -3.57
N VAL A 91 10.71 -13.82 -4.59
CA VAL A 91 10.16 -13.62 -5.93
C VAL A 91 8.63 -13.70 -5.94
N GLU A 92 8.06 -14.76 -5.36
CA GLU A 92 6.62 -15.00 -5.45
C GLU A 92 5.83 -14.01 -4.60
N VAL A 93 6.28 -13.72 -3.37
CA VAL A 93 5.61 -12.76 -2.51
C VAL A 93 5.68 -11.36 -3.08
N ALA A 94 6.80 -10.95 -3.68
CA ALA A 94 6.89 -9.63 -4.31
C ALA A 94 5.87 -9.46 -5.44
N ARG A 95 5.68 -10.51 -6.24
CA ARG A 95 4.65 -10.55 -7.30
C ARG A 95 3.25 -10.44 -6.72
N LEU A 96 2.94 -11.23 -5.69
CA LEU A 96 1.64 -11.16 -4.99
C LEU A 96 1.43 -9.79 -4.34
N PHE A 97 2.48 -9.18 -3.79
CA PHE A 97 2.46 -7.85 -3.21
C PHE A 97 2.02 -6.79 -4.23
N CYS A 98 2.57 -6.80 -5.45
CA CYS A 98 2.14 -5.89 -6.51
C CYS A 98 0.67 -6.11 -6.95
N LEU A 99 0.16 -7.36 -6.89
CA LEU A 99 -1.26 -7.64 -7.17
C LEU A 99 -2.19 -7.04 -6.10
N MET A 100 -1.77 -7.06 -4.83
CA MET A 100 -2.53 -6.48 -3.73
C MET A 100 -2.41 -4.94 -3.67
N PHE A 101 -1.25 -4.41 -4.04
CA PHE A 101 -0.92 -2.99 -3.99
C PHE A 101 -0.68 -2.47 -5.42
N PRO A 102 -1.76 -2.26 -6.22
CA PRO A 102 -1.65 -1.97 -7.65
C PRO A 102 -0.99 -0.62 -7.98
N ARG A 103 -0.66 0.18 -6.96
CA ARG A 103 0.17 1.38 -7.14
C ARG A 103 1.58 1.04 -7.62
N TYR A 104 2.11 -0.12 -7.24
CA TYR A 104 3.43 -0.59 -7.64
C TYR A 104 3.32 -1.33 -8.97
N VAL A 105 4.08 -0.85 -9.96
CA VAL A 105 4.01 -1.32 -11.35
C VAL A 105 5.19 -2.22 -11.70
N CYS A 106 6.27 -2.18 -10.90
CA CYS A 106 7.47 -2.98 -11.12
C CYS A 106 8.17 -3.24 -9.77
N VAL A 107 8.82 -4.40 -9.65
CA VAL A 107 9.74 -4.72 -8.56
C VAL A 107 11.12 -4.95 -9.16
N LEU A 108 12.11 -4.21 -8.70
CA LEU A 108 13.50 -4.38 -9.09
C LEU A 108 14.24 -5.18 -8.03
N GLU A 109 14.71 -6.36 -8.39
CA GLU A 109 15.53 -7.20 -7.52
C GLU A 109 17.00 -6.75 -7.50
N GLY A 110 17.67 -6.89 -6.35
CA GLY A 110 19.12 -6.76 -6.23
C GLY A 110 19.65 -5.39 -6.68
N VAL A 111 18.99 -4.32 -6.27
CA VAL A 111 19.34 -2.95 -6.68
C VAL A 111 20.61 -2.51 -5.96
N LYS A 112 21.64 -2.21 -6.75
CA LYS A 112 22.95 -1.79 -6.23
C LYS A 112 22.98 -0.31 -5.99
N ILE A 113 23.13 0.08 -4.73
CA ILE A 113 23.32 1.47 -4.30
C ILE A 113 24.74 1.67 -3.78
N LYS A 114 25.25 2.88 -3.92
CA LYS A 114 26.57 3.27 -3.43
C LYS A 114 26.41 4.15 -2.21
N GLU A 115 27.13 3.84 -1.14
CA GLU A 115 27.13 4.62 0.10
C GLU A 115 28.56 4.83 0.60
N ARG A 116 28.77 5.91 1.38
CA ARG A 116 30.08 6.29 1.93
C ARG A 116 30.06 6.41 3.46
N PHE A 117 29.00 5.92 4.08
CA PHE A 117 28.70 6.16 5.49
C PHE A 117 29.20 5.01 6.37
N SER A 118 29.08 3.77 5.90
CA SER A 118 29.46 2.59 6.70
C SER A 118 30.96 2.41 6.85
N ARG A 119 31.76 2.94 5.90
CA ARG A 119 33.22 2.91 5.92
C ARG A 119 33.74 4.31 5.54
N PRO A 120 34.12 5.13 6.52
CA PRO A 120 34.60 6.49 6.27
C PRO A 120 35.70 6.52 5.21
N GLY A 121 35.56 7.42 4.21
CA GLY A 121 36.52 7.58 3.13
C GLY A 121 36.47 6.51 2.02
N LYS A 122 35.56 5.54 2.08
CA LYS A 122 35.40 4.51 1.04
C LYS A 122 34.00 4.49 0.49
N GLU A 123 33.89 4.31 -0.83
CA GLU A 123 32.63 3.97 -1.48
C GLU A 123 32.37 2.48 -1.32
N VAL A 124 31.23 2.15 -0.73
CA VAL A 124 30.78 0.79 -0.46
C VAL A 124 29.53 0.55 -1.28
N ARG A 125 29.48 -0.61 -1.96
CA ARG A 125 28.26 -1.05 -2.65
C ARG A 125 27.39 -1.82 -1.67
N ARG A 126 26.11 -1.46 -1.62
CA ARG A 126 25.04 -2.18 -0.94
C ARG A 126 24.05 -2.67 -1.97
N GLU A 127 23.38 -3.75 -1.65
CA GLU A 127 22.36 -4.35 -2.50
C GLU A 127 21.06 -4.33 -1.71
N VAL A 128 20.05 -3.67 -2.27
CA VAL A 128 18.69 -3.67 -1.72
C VAL A 128 17.96 -4.82 -2.40
N ASP A 129 17.42 -5.74 -1.60
CA ASP A 129 16.80 -6.98 -2.08
C ASP A 129 15.70 -6.66 -3.08
N MET A 130 14.77 -5.76 -2.71
CA MET A 130 13.72 -5.32 -3.61
C MET A 130 13.41 -3.83 -3.49
N VAL A 131 13.30 -3.21 -4.65
CA VAL A 131 12.82 -1.84 -4.80
C VAL A 131 11.51 -1.88 -5.56
N LEU A 132 10.44 -1.45 -4.91
CA LEU A 132 9.14 -1.26 -5.51
C LEU A 132 9.15 0.07 -6.26
N VAL A 133 8.66 0.08 -7.50
CA VAL A 133 8.49 1.30 -8.30
C VAL A 133 7.02 1.53 -8.53
N ASP A 134 6.53 2.72 -8.16
CA ASP A 134 5.14 3.09 -8.38
C ASP A 134 4.90 3.75 -9.75
N SER A 135 3.62 3.89 -10.11
CA SER A 135 3.21 4.48 -11.40
C SER A 135 3.64 5.94 -11.59
N ALA A 136 4.02 6.65 -10.53
CA ALA A 136 4.55 8.01 -10.59
C ALA A 136 6.09 8.06 -10.67
N GLY A 137 6.76 6.90 -10.62
CA GLY A 137 8.22 6.79 -10.60
C GLY A 137 8.84 7.01 -9.22
N THR A 138 8.03 7.05 -8.15
CA THR A 138 8.59 7.00 -6.79
C THR A 138 8.91 5.57 -6.40
N ILE A 139 9.78 5.42 -5.40
CA ILE A 139 10.26 4.10 -4.98
C ILE A 139 10.01 3.85 -3.50
N ASP A 140 9.75 2.59 -3.18
CA ASP A 140 9.67 2.05 -1.82
C ASP A 140 10.55 0.78 -1.73
N ILE A 141 10.84 0.33 -0.53
CA ILE A 141 11.63 -0.90 -0.27
C ILE A 141 10.68 -2.01 0.19
N LEU A 142 10.92 -3.23 -0.28
CA LEU A 142 10.27 -4.43 0.24
C LEU A 142 11.34 -5.40 0.72
N GLU A 143 11.29 -5.75 2.00
CA GLU A 143 12.14 -6.77 2.62
C GLU A 143 11.26 -7.97 2.98
N ILE A 144 11.52 -9.11 2.36
CA ILE A 144 10.79 -10.35 2.58
C ILE A 144 11.72 -11.37 3.23
N LYS A 145 11.26 -11.98 4.32
CA LYS A 145 11.95 -13.09 5.00
C LYS A 145 11.08 -14.34 4.97
N LYS A 146 11.65 -15.50 4.61
CA LYS A 146 10.96 -16.79 4.73
C LYS A 146 10.32 -16.90 6.12
N PRO A 147 9.04 -17.30 6.22
CA PRO A 147 8.42 -17.51 7.51
C PRO A 147 9.23 -18.54 8.31
N PHE A 148 9.46 -18.24 9.57
CA PHE A 148 10.07 -19.16 10.52
C PHE A 148 9.06 -19.45 11.62
N SER A 149 9.07 -20.68 12.12
CA SER A 149 8.16 -21.16 13.17
C SER A 149 8.42 -20.50 14.53
N ASP A 150 9.59 -19.91 14.70
CA ASP A 150 9.97 -19.30 15.97
C ASP A 150 9.33 -17.90 16.09
N CYS A 151 8.81 -17.59 17.27
CA CYS A 151 8.09 -16.34 17.56
C CYS A 151 8.87 -15.08 17.12
N LEU A 152 8.19 -14.07 16.53
CA LEU A 152 8.78 -12.77 16.15
C LEU A 152 9.36 -11.98 17.33
N VAL A 153 8.86 -12.25 18.53
CA VAL A 153 9.31 -11.66 19.78
C VAL A 153 9.94 -12.72 20.69
N SER A 154 10.65 -12.30 21.72
CA SER A 154 11.31 -13.19 22.67
C SER A 154 10.32 -14.13 23.37
N ARG A 155 10.78 -15.30 23.82
CA ARG A 155 9.99 -16.20 24.68
C ARG A 155 10.01 -15.74 26.15
N GLY A 156 11.16 -15.25 26.60
CA GLY A 156 11.33 -14.64 27.92
C GLY A 156 11.02 -13.15 27.88
N ARG A 157 10.59 -12.60 29.01
CA ARG A 157 10.41 -11.16 29.19
C ARG A 157 11.75 -10.50 29.54
N TYR A 158 11.99 -9.32 28.97
CA TYR A 158 13.06 -8.43 29.39
C TYR A 158 12.42 -7.19 30.01
N ARG A 159 12.61 -7.01 31.33
CA ARG A 159 11.96 -5.93 32.10
C ARG A 159 10.46 -5.86 31.80
N ASP A 160 9.77 -7.00 31.94
CA ASP A 160 8.34 -7.18 31.69
C ASP A 160 7.85 -7.01 30.25
N ASN A 161 8.74 -6.86 29.27
CA ASN A 161 8.38 -6.72 27.85
C ASN A 161 8.89 -7.88 27.00
N TYR A 162 8.12 -8.26 25.99
CA TYR A 162 8.56 -9.14 24.90
C TYR A 162 9.25 -8.31 23.82
N ILE A 163 10.53 -8.59 23.58
CA ILE A 163 11.35 -7.80 22.65
C ILE A 163 11.41 -8.45 21.27
N PRO A 164 11.52 -7.67 20.19
CA PRO A 164 11.78 -8.20 18.85
C PRO A 164 13.00 -9.11 18.83
N LYS A 165 12.89 -10.26 18.15
CA LYS A 165 14.05 -11.12 17.93
C LYS A 165 15.06 -10.48 16.98
N ARG A 166 16.27 -11.04 16.98
CA ARG A 166 17.42 -10.56 16.21
C ARG A 166 17.12 -10.46 14.72
N GLU A 167 16.35 -11.41 14.18
CA GLU A 167 15.97 -11.46 12.76
C GLU A 167 15.11 -10.24 12.39
N LEU A 168 14.05 -9.99 13.16
CA LEU A 168 13.17 -8.83 12.96
C LEU A 168 13.91 -7.51 13.20
N ALA A 169 14.64 -7.41 14.31
CA ALA A 169 15.44 -6.22 14.62
C ALA A 169 16.50 -5.94 13.53
N GLY A 170 17.10 -7.00 12.98
CA GLY A 170 18.04 -6.92 11.86
C GLY A 170 17.38 -6.38 10.59
N ALA A 171 16.19 -6.89 10.24
CA ALA A 171 15.42 -6.41 9.10
C ALA A 171 15.03 -4.93 9.24
N VAL A 172 14.60 -4.51 10.44
CA VAL A 172 14.29 -3.10 10.75
C VAL A 172 15.52 -2.23 10.51
N VAL A 173 16.66 -2.55 11.13
CA VAL A 173 17.90 -1.77 10.96
C VAL A 173 18.38 -1.78 9.50
N GLN A 174 18.22 -2.88 8.79
CA GLN A 174 18.57 -2.99 7.37
C GLN A 174 17.73 -2.05 6.51
N CYS A 175 16.40 -2.07 6.67
CA CYS A 175 15.49 -1.17 5.96
C CYS A 175 15.77 0.30 6.30
N GLU A 176 15.97 0.66 7.57
CA GLU A 176 16.31 2.04 7.97
C GLU A 176 17.58 2.53 7.27
N LYS A 177 18.62 1.70 7.22
CA LYS A 177 19.87 2.04 6.53
C LYS A 177 19.67 2.23 5.04
N TYR A 178 18.88 1.39 4.39
CA TYR A 178 18.60 1.54 2.97
C TYR A 178 17.78 2.79 2.67
N LEU A 179 16.77 3.09 3.48
CA LEU A 179 16.01 4.35 3.34
C LEU A 179 16.92 5.57 3.51
N PHE A 180 17.83 5.53 4.49
CA PHE A 180 18.85 6.57 4.66
C PHE A 180 19.76 6.69 3.43
N TYR A 181 20.28 5.58 2.92
CA TYR A 181 21.16 5.58 1.75
C TYR A 181 20.46 6.07 0.48
N LEU A 182 19.20 5.71 0.26
CA LEU A 182 18.41 6.20 -0.87
C LEU A 182 18.23 7.71 -0.80
N ASN A 183 17.84 8.23 0.37
CA ASN A 183 17.66 9.68 0.57
C ASN A 183 18.97 10.48 0.40
N CYS A 184 20.12 9.90 0.76
CA CYS A 184 21.42 10.54 0.58
C CYS A 184 22.06 10.33 -0.80
N GLY A 185 21.56 9.38 -1.60
CA GLY A 185 22.19 8.94 -2.84
C GLY A 185 22.07 9.93 -4.01
N GLY A 186 21.10 10.85 -3.94
CA GLY A 186 20.85 11.88 -4.94
C GLY A 186 20.67 11.35 -6.36
N VAL A 187 20.93 12.22 -7.34
CA VAL A 187 20.72 11.94 -8.78
C VAL A 187 21.47 10.69 -9.25
N SER A 188 22.67 10.43 -8.72
CA SER A 188 23.46 9.26 -9.12
C SER A 188 22.78 7.92 -8.80
N THR A 189 22.01 7.88 -7.70
CA THR A 189 21.25 6.69 -7.30
C THR A 189 19.98 6.57 -8.11
N GLU A 190 19.28 7.69 -8.37
CA GLU A 190 18.13 7.72 -9.29
C GLU A 190 18.48 7.19 -10.68
N GLU A 191 19.61 7.63 -11.26
CA GLU A 191 20.08 7.15 -12.57
C GLU A 191 20.42 5.66 -12.58
N ALA A 192 20.98 5.14 -11.49
CA ALA A 192 21.29 3.72 -11.37
C ALA A 192 20.02 2.86 -11.34
N ILE A 193 18.98 3.32 -10.64
CA ILE A 193 17.68 2.66 -10.56
C ILE A 193 16.93 2.82 -11.89
N GLN A 194 16.97 4.00 -12.52
CA GLN A 194 16.35 4.24 -13.83
C GLN A 194 16.88 3.26 -14.89
N LYS A 195 18.20 3.06 -14.94
CA LYS A 195 18.83 2.09 -15.88
C LYS A 195 18.36 0.65 -15.67
N ARG A 196 17.91 0.29 -14.46
CA ARG A 196 17.31 -1.02 -14.18
C ARG A 196 15.85 -1.02 -14.63
N LEU A 197 15.09 0.00 -14.28
CA LEU A 197 13.69 0.15 -14.64
C LEU A 197 13.46 0.17 -16.16
N ASP A 198 14.31 0.87 -16.92
CA ASP A 198 14.23 0.95 -18.38
C ASP A 198 14.39 -0.41 -19.08
N LYS A 199 14.97 -1.41 -18.39
CA LYS A 199 15.09 -2.78 -18.91
C LYS A 199 13.83 -3.60 -18.68
N GLU A 200 13.06 -3.28 -17.64
CA GLU A 200 11.85 -4.00 -17.25
C GLU A 200 10.59 -3.38 -17.86
N LEU A 201 10.57 -2.06 -18.09
CA LEU A 201 9.37 -1.35 -18.53
C LEU A 201 9.64 -0.39 -19.70
N ALA A 202 8.92 -0.59 -20.81
CA ALA A 202 8.90 0.36 -21.91
C ALA A 202 8.17 1.65 -21.49
N ASN A 203 8.73 2.82 -21.80
CA ASN A 203 8.23 4.13 -21.35
C ASN A 203 8.15 4.26 -19.82
N ALA A 204 9.18 3.77 -19.12
CA ALA A 204 9.30 3.87 -17.68
C ALA A 204 9.10 5.32 -17.18
N PRO A 205 8.37 5.52 -16.06
CA PRO A 205 8.33 6.81 -15.41
C PRO A 205 9.74 7.20 -14.92
N ARG A 206 9.99 8.51 -14.82
CA ARG A 206 11.25 9.01 -14.29
C ARG A 206 11.33 8.70 -12.80
N VAL A 207 12.36 7.96 -12.40
CA VAL A 207 12.65 7.62 -11.01
C VAL A 207 12.90 8.89 -10.20
N LYS A 208 12.22 8.99 -9.06
CA LYS A 208 12.41 10.05 -8.06
C LYS A 208 12.42 9.45 -6.67
N ILE A 209 13.47 9.71 -5.90
CA ILE A 209 13.55 9.27 -4.51
C ILE A 209 12.98 10.38 -3.63
N VAL A 210 11.71 10.23 -3.20
CA VAL A 210 11.03 11.20 -2.35
C VAL A 210 10.36 10.49 -1.19
N ASN A 211 10.97 10.59 0.00
CA ASN A 211 10.48 9.97 1.23
C ASN A 211 10.07 8.50 1.04
N PRO A 212 10.99 7.63 0.56
CA PRO A 212 10.69 6.22 0.38
C PRO A 212 10.23 5.60 1.69
N LYS A 213 9.33 4.63 1.60
CA LYS A 213 8.88 3.79 2.70
C LYS A 213 9.48 2.40 2.58
N ALA A 214 9.52 1.67 3.69
CA ALA A 214 9.91 0.26 3.70
C ALA A 214 8.75 -0.62 4.18
N TYR A 215 8.56 -1.75 3.52
CA TYR A 215 7.71 -2.84 4.00
C TYR A 215 8.59 -3.99 4.43
N ILE A 216 8.33 -4.54 5.61
CA ILE A 216 8.95 -5.77 6.08
C ILE A 216 7.84 -6.82 6.15
N LEU A 217 7.94 -7.85 5.32
CA LEU A 217 7.09 -9.04 5.43
C LEU A 217 7.89 -10.17 6.06
N ALA A 218 7.62 -10.47 7.33
CA ALA A 218 8.39 -11.45 8.08
C ALA A 218 7.59 -12.13 9.18
N GLY A 219 7.88 -13.42 9.35
CA GLY A 219 7.45 -14.25 10.48
C GLY A 219 5.94 -14.51 10.58
N ARG A 220 5.60 -15.34 11.57
CA ARG A 220 4.23 -15.73 11.88
C ARG A 220 3.81 -15.11 13.20
N ASP A 221 2.53 -14.77 13.32
CA ASP A 221 1.94 -14.33 14.58
C ASP A 221 0.83 -15.24 15.10
N ASP A 222 0.51 -16.33 14.39
CA ASP A 222 -0.47 -17.34 14.79
C ASP A 222 -0.26 -17.85 16.23
N ASN A 223 0.99 -18.00 16.65
CA ASN A 223 1.38 -18.54 17.96
C ASN A 223 1.71 -17.47 19.03
N LEU A 224 1.44 -16.19 18.77
CA LEU A 224 1.64 -15.15 19.79
C LEU A 224 0.53 -15.17 20.85
N THR A 225 0.94 -15.12 22.12
CA THR A 225 0.04 -14.80 23.23
C THR A 225 -0.46 -13.36 23.13
N ASP A 226 -1.57 -13.03 23.81
CA ASP A 226 -2.14 -11.67 23.78
C ASP A 226 -1.15 -10.60 24.27
N GLU A 227 -0.35 -10.90 25.29
CA GLU A 227 0.71 -10.01 25.79
C GLU A 227 1.81 -9.81 24.74
N GLN A 228 2.26 -10.88 24.09
CA GLN A 228 3.26 -10.79 23.01
C GLN A 228 2.73 -10.01 21.81
N ARG A 229 1.46 -10.18 21.44
CA ARG A 229 0.81 -9.39 20.38
C ARG A 229 0.77 -7.91 20.77
N PHE A 230 0.40 -7.61 22.01
CA PHE A 230 0.36 -6.25 22.51
C PHE A 230 1.73 -5.57 22.45
N ASP A 231 2.79 -6.24 22.90
CA ASP A 231 4.16 -5.71 22.83
C ASP A 231 4.66 -5.58 21.38
N PHE A 232 4.32 -6.55 20.52
CA PHE A 232 4.64 -6.50 19.10
C PHE A 232 4.00 -5.30 18.39
N GLU A 233 2.80 -4.88 18.78
CA GLU A 233 2.14 -3.68 18.24
C GLU A 233 2.97 -2.41 18.45
N PHE A 234 3.68 -2.28 19.57
CA PHE A 234 4.59 -1.14 19.78
C PHE A 234 5.76 -1.15 18.81
N THR A 235 6.31 -2.34 18.51
CA THR A 235 7.37 -2.48 17.50
C THR A 235 6.86 -2.11 16.12
N ARG A 236 5.68 -2.62 15.75
CA ARG A 236 5.03 -2.32 14.47
C ARG A 236 4.73 -0.84 14.31
N ARG A 237 4.27 -0.18 15.37
CA ARG A 237 3.92 1.25 15.36
C ARG A 237 5.13 2.16 15.56
N GLY A 238 6.24 1.69 16.14
CA GLY A 238 7.44 2.49 16.38
C GLY A 238 8.05 3.08 15.09
N GLY A 239 7.87 2.40 13.95
CA GLY A 239 8.27 2.88 12.63
C GLY A 239 7.15 3.56 11.82
N SER A 240 5.97 3.79 12.41
CA SER A 240 4.77 4.21 11.66
C SER A 240 5.02 5.51 10.89
N GLY A 241 4.92 5.43 9.57
CA GLY A 241 5.13 6.56 8.64
C GLY A 241 6.29 6.33 7.66
N ILE A 242 7.33 5.60 8.08
CA ILE A 242 8.53 5.30 7.29
C ILE A 242 8.63 3.78 7.01
N MET A 243 8.14 2.95 7.94
CA MET A 243 8.20 1.49 7.83
C MET A 243 6.88 0.84 8.23
N ASP A 244 6.47 -0.20 7.52
CA ASP A 244 5.34 -1.06 7.87
C ASP A 244 5.82 -2.50 8.05
N ILE A 245 5.59 -3.08 9.22
CA ILE A 245 5.96 -4.46 9.56
C ILE A 245 4.69 -5.30 9.49
N ILE A 246 4.66 -6.24 8.56
CA ILE A 246 3.52 -7.09 8.26
C ILE A 246 3.93 -8.55 8.49
N THR A 247 3.15 -9.28 9.26
CA THR A 247 3.32 -10.74 9.40
C THR A 247 2.53 -11.44 8.31
N TYR A 248 2.90 -12.67 7.98
CA TYR A 248 2.14 -13.44 6.98
C TYR A 248 0.69 -13.67 7.42
N ASP A 249 0.46 -13.92 8.72
CA ASP A 249 -0.88 -14.10 9.26
C ASP A 249 -1.69 -12.79 9.27
N ASP A 250 -1.06 -11.63 9.51
CA ASP A 250 -1.73 -10.32 9.41
C ASP A 250 -2.14 -10.02 7.97
N LEU A 251 -1.25 -10.29 7.00
CA LEU A 251 -1.56 -10.16 5.59
C LEU A 251 -2.74 -11.04 5.18
N MET A 252 -2.75 -12.29 5.64
CA MET A 252 -3.84 -13.24 5.40
C MET A 252 -5.18 -12.78 5.99
N ARG A 253 -5.18 -12.24 7.22
CA ARG A 253 -6.39 -11.65 7.84
C ARG A 253 -6.91 -10.45 7.06
N ARG A 254 -6.01 -9.58 6.55
CA ARG A 254 -6.39 -8.44 5.71
C ARG A 254 -7.02 -8.93 4.40
N LEU A 255 -6.42 -9.92 3.73
CA LEU A 255 -6.96 -10.53 2.50
C LEU A 255 -8.34 -11.16 2.73
N TYR A 256 -8.50 -11.92 3.81
CA TYR A 256 -9.80 -12.50 4.18
C TYR A 256 -10.87 -11.41 4.31
N THR A 257 -10.57 -10.35 5.07
CA THR A 257 -11.49 -9.23 5.26
C THR A 257 -11.85 -8.52 3.94
N MET A 258 -10.88 -8.35 3.03
CA MET A 258 -11.11 -7.79 1.70
C MET A 258 -12.04 -8.69 0.86
N THR A 259 -11.80 -10.00 0.86
CA THR A 259 -12.65 -10.95 0.11
C THR A 259 -14.08 -10.98 0.64
N GLU A 260 -14.28 -10.95 1.97
CA GLU A 260 -15.61 -10.88 2.58
C GLU A 260 -16.34 -9.57 2.22
N ALA A 261 -15.63 -8.45 2.24
CA ALA A 261 -16.19 -7.17 1.84
C ALA A 261 -16.64 -7.16 0.36
N LEU A 262 -15.87 -7.78 -0.53
CA LEU A 262 -16.21 -7.92 -1.96
C LEU A 262 -17.39 -8.86 -2.18
N ARG A 263 -17.44 -10.03 -1.52
CA ARG A 263 -18.57 -10.97 -1.58
C ARG A 263 -19.89 -10.29 -1.22
N LYS A 264 -19.87 -9.51 -0.12
CA LYS A 264 -21.04 -8.71 0.30
C LYS A 264 -21.48 -7.69 -0.74
N GLN A 265 -20.56 -7.12 -1.52
CA GLN A 265 -20.89 -6.15 -2.57
C GLN A 265 -21.44 -6.83 -3.84
N ILE A 266 -21.02 -8.06 -4.13
CA ILE A 266 -21.49 -8.87 -5.27
C ILE A 266 -22.91 -9.39 -5.02
N GLY A 267 -23.26 -9.66 -3.75
CA GLY A 267 -24.59 -10.08 -3.33
C GLY A 267 -24.67 -11.54 -2.85
N ASP A 268 -23.53 -12.18 -2.60
CA ASP A 268 -23.48 -13.48 -1.94
C ASP A 268 -23.67 -13.26 -0.43
N ALA A 269 -24.89 -13.54 0.03
CA ALA A 269 -25.26 -13.73 1.42
C ALA A 269 -25.59 -15.20 1.66
#